data_AF-A0A838QUU9-F1
#
_entry.id   AF-A0A838QUU9-F1
#
_cell.length_a   1.000
_cell.length_b   1.000
_cell.length_c   1.000
_cell.angle_alpha   90.00
_cell.angle_beta   90.00
_cell.angle_gamma   90.00
#
_symmetry.space_group_name_H-M   'P 1'
#
loop_
_entity.id
_entity.type
_entity.pdbx_description
1 polymer ?
#
loop_
_entity_poly.entity_id
_entity_poly.type
_entity_poly.pdbx_seq_one_letter_code
_entity_poly.pdbx_strand_id
1 'polypeptide(L)'
;MPRQILRLPLTFTFLLLMGSESRAAYRVERVASGLNQPMFVAQAPGDSSSLYIVERQGPSGGAGRILKRDLSSATNDVFLDFAGNNFTGDGGVLSMAFHPDFQTNGKFYTATSFNGGVNNLRNRVQEYRVVAGSPVLQRTVLEYDNLLNPFHTLNMMAFDPLAAGAERDYMTILLGDGGTQATQAGFVNHAQDLSQVYGKILRVDVSDGADAYPSDPKKNFDIPATNPFAGDGNPSTLGEVYASGFREPFRGSYDRLTGDFYVGNVGHT
;
A
#
# COMPACT_ATOMS: atom_id res chain seq x y z
N MET A 1 -81.78 -14.48 1.23
CA MET A 1 -80.44 -14.72 1.82
C MET A 1 -79.48 -13.63 1.35
N PRO A 2 -78.87 -12.86 2.26
CA PRO A 2 -77.56 -12.27 2.04
C PRO A 2 -76.56 -12.67 3.14
N ARG A 3 -75.31 -12.79 2.73
CA ARG A 3 -74.16 -13.39 3.43
C ARG A 3 -73.76 -12.64 4.71
N GLN A 4 -73.57 -13.37 5.80
CA GLN A 4 -72.82 -12.90 6.98
C GLN A 4 -71.33 -12.81 6.64
N ILE A 5 -70.72 -11.67 6.95
CA ILE A 5 -69.28 -11.44 6.83
C ILE A 5 -68.64 -11.87 8.15
N LEU A 6 -67.92 -12.99 8.12
CA LEU A 6 -67.08 -13.45 9.23
C LEU A 6 -65.79 -12.63 9.24
N ARG A 7 -65.55 -11.83 10.29
CA ARG A 7 -64.26 -11.19 10.52
C ARG A 7 -63.44 -12.06 11.48
N LEU A 8 -62.41 -12.72 10.98
CA LEU A 8 -61.37 -13.32 11.82
C LEU A 8 -60.33 -12.23 12.17
N PRO A 9 -59.96 -12.08 13.45
CA PRO A 9 -58.81 -11.25 13.80
C PRO A 9 -57.53 -12.01 13.44
N LEU A 10 -56.74 -11.47 12.51
CA LEU A 10 -55.41 -11.96 12.20
C LEU A 10 -54.46 -11.44 13.29
N THR A 11 -54.08 -12.30 14.24
CA THR A 11 -53.07 -11.95 15.24
C THR A 11 -51.68 -12.17 14.63
N PHE A 12 -50.95 -11.09 14.35
CA PHE A 12 -49.55 -11.17 13.92
C PHE A 12 -48.67 -11.34 15.16
N THR A 13 -48.14 -12.53 15.39
CA THR A 13 -47.08 -12.74 16.38
C THR A 13 -45.75 -12.30 15.77
N PHE A 14 -45.25 -11.15 16.18
CA PHE A 14 -43.88 -10.73 15.89
C PHE A 14 -42.93 -11.56 16.76
N LEU A 15 -42.25 -12.54 16.16
CA LEU A 15 -41.14 -13.23 16.82
C LEU A 15 -39.90 -12.33 16.69
N LEU A 16 -39.57 -11.61 17.77
CA LEU A 16 -38.33 -10.86 17.84
C LEU A 16 -37.17 -11.86 18.01
N LEU A 17 -36.54 -12.28 16.90
CA LEU A 17 -35.25 -12.95 16.95
C LEU A 17 -34.22 -11.92 17.40
N MET A 18 -33.97 -11.85 18.70
CA MET A 18 -32.79 -11.17 19.22
C MET A 18 -31.57 -11.99 18.79
N GLY A 19 -31.01 -11.64 17.63
CA GLY A 19 -29.68 -12.10 17.26
C GLY A 19 -28.72 -11.63 18.34
N SER A 20 -28.16 -12.56 19.11
CA SER A 20 -27.00 -12.26 19.92
C SER A 20 -25.89 -11.90 18.94
N GLU A 21 -25.56 -10.62 18.83
CA GLU A 21 -24.29 -10.23 18.23
C GLU A 21 -23.19 -10.85 19.10
N SER A 22 -22.64 -11.98 18.66
CA SER A 22 -21.39 -12.48 19.22
C SER A 22 -20.31 -11.52 18.73
N ARG A 23 -20.12 -10.43 19.46
CA ARG A 23 -18.95 -9.58 19.28
C ARG A 23 -17.75 -10.49 19.48
N ALA A 24 -16.93 -10.67 18.44
CA ALA A 24 -15.72 -11.48 18.56
C ALA A 24 -14.96 -10.99 19.79
N ALA A 25 -14.75 -11.87 20.78
CA ALA A 25 -14.00 -11.54 21.98
C ALA A 25 -12.53 -11.48 21.60
N TYR A 26 -12.05 -10.31 21.17
CA TYR A 26 -10.64 -10.10 20.91
C TYR A 26 -9.91 -9.71 22.21
N ARG A 27 -8.73 -10.28 22.40
CA ARG A 27 -7.76 -9.84 23.42
C ARG A 27 -6.66 -9.06 22.73
N VAL A 28 -6.38 -7.86 23.20
CA VAL A 28 -5.23 -7.07 22.74
C VAL A 28 -4.04 -7.38 23.65
N GLU A 29 -2.92 -7.74 23.03
CA GLU A 29 -1.65 -7.93 23.71
C GLU A 29 -0.60 -6.99 23.14
N ARG A 30 0.17 -6.35 24.03
CA ARG A 30 1.27 -5.50 23.61
C ARG A 30 2.46 -6.36 23.20
N VAL A 31 2.67 -6.48 21.90
CA VAL A 31 3.78 -7.26 21.32
C VAL A 31 5.09 -6.49 21.24
N ALA A 32 5.08 -5.16 21.21
CA ALA A 32 6.27 -4.30 21.15
C ALA A 32 6.00 -2.93 21.82
N SER A 33 7.06 -2.24 22.26
CA SER A 33 7.00 -0.89 22.83
C SER A 33 8.28 -0.12 22.54
N GLY A 34 8.28 1.20 22.73
CA GLY A 34 9.44 2.06 22.49
C GLY A 34 9.73 2.31 21.00
N LEU A 35 8.72 2.07 20.15
CA LEU A 35 8.82 2.31 18.72
C LEU A 35 8.75 3.81 18.40
N ASN A 36 9.45 4.24 17.36
CA ASN A 36 9.44 5.60 16.86
C ASN A 36 8.57 5.70 15.60
N GLN A 37 7.43 6.40 15.72
CA GLN A 37 6.42 6.57 14.65
C GLN A 37 6.25 5.31 13.78
N PRO A 38 5.82 4.15 14.34
CA PRO A 38 5.63 2.94 13.57
C PRO A 38 4.54 3.15 12.50
N MET A 39 4.88 2.89 11.24
CA MET A 39 4.00 3.13 10.08
C MET A 39 3.39 1.84 9.54
N PHE A 40 4.09 0.73 9.62
CA PHE A 40 3.66 -0.53 9.01
C PHE A 40 4.31 -1.73 9.72
N VAL A 41 3.65 -2.88 9.66
CA VAL A 41 4.20 -4.15 10.12
C VAL A 41 3.93 -5.24 9.10
N ALA A 42 4.94 -6.04 8.81
CA ALA A 42 4.86 -7.17 7.89
C ALA A 42 5.48 -8.42 8.53
N GLN A 43 5.15 -9.57 7.96
CA GLN A 43 5.81 -10.83 8.22
C GLN A 43 6.24 -11.43 6.90
N ALA A 44 7.45 -11.99 6.84
CA ALA A 44 7.94 -12.64 5.64
C ALA A 44 7.14 -13.93 5.38
N PRO A 45 6.73 -14.23 4.13
CA PRO A 45 6.04 -15.48 3.80
C PRO A 45 6.81 -16.69 4.32
N GLY A 46 6.15 -17.56 5.08
CA GLY A 46 6.77 -18.77 5.65
C GLY A 46 7.62 -18.56 6.92
N ASP A 47 7.79 -17.33 7.42
CA ASP A 47 8.47 -17.04 8.69
C ASP A 47 7.48 -16.57 9.75
N SER A 48 7.13 -17.43 10.71
CA SER A 48 6.26 -17.07 11.83
C SER A 48 7.01 -16.57 13.07
N SER A 49 8.35 -16.50 13.01
CA SER A 49 9.22 -16.17 14.16
C SER A 49 9.51 -14.68 14.28
N SER A 50 9.40 -13.95 13.16
CA SER A 50 9.80 -12.55 13.09
C SER A 50 8.67 -11.63 12.63
N LEU A 51 8.68 -10.39 13.12
CA LEU A 51 7.92 -9.26 12.56
C LEU A 51 8.89 -8.22 12.02
N TYR A 52 8.53 -7.59 10.92
CA TYR A 52 9.27 -6.47 10.34
C TYR A 52 8.46 -5.20 10.56
N ILE A 53 9.00 -4.30 11.40
CA ILE A 53 8.33 -3.07 11.82
C ILE A 53 8.97 -1.90 11.10
N VAL A 54 8.18 -1.20 10.29
CA VAL A 54 8.59 0.04 9.61
C VAL A 54 8.42 1.20 10.58
N GLU A 55 9.52 1.87 10.88
CA GLU A 55 9.56 3.07 11.71
C GLU A 55 9.89 4.29 10.85
N ARG A 56 9.07 5.33 11.00
CA ARG A 56 9.37 6.66 10.47
C ARG A 56 10.11 7.46 11.54
N GLN A 57 11.02 8.34 11.13
CA GLN A 57 11.81 9.11 12.09
C GLN A 57 11.67 10.61 11.84
N GLY A 58 11.03 11.32 12.77
CA GLY A 58 10.90 12.77 12.77
C GLY A 58 12.03 13.50 13.53
N PRO A 59 11.88 14.80 13.86
CA PRO A 59 12.69 15.92 13.35
C PRO A 59 14.15 16.07 13.83
N SER A 60 14.79 15.06 14.42
CA SER A 60 16.18 15.19 14.92
C SER A 60 16.96 13.88 14.95
N GLY A 61 16.91 13.04 13.90
CA GLY A 61 17.92 11.98 13.82
C GLY A 61 17.93 10.95 12.69
N GLY A 62 17.08 11.04 11.65
CA GLY A 62 17.18 10.14 10.50
C GLY A 62 15.91 10.01 9.68
N ALA A 63 15.95 9.16 8.65
CA ALA A 63 14.90 8.99 7.65
C ALA A 63 13.81 7.98 8.03
N GLY A 64 14.10 7.15 9.02
CA GLY A 64 13.36 5.93 9.33
C GLY A 64 14.20 4.68 9.08
N ARG A 65 13.67 3.55 9.54
CA ARG A 65 14.32 2.24 9.49
C ARG A 65 13.28 1.13 9.50
N ILE A 66 13.71 -0.08 9.17
CA ILE A 66 12.94 -1.31 9.35
C ILE A 66 13.62 -2.09 10.46
N LEU A 67 12.86 -2.43 11.50
CA LEU A 67 13.31 -3.33 12.57
C LEU A 67 12.86 -4.75 12.25
N LYS A 68 13.73 -5.74 12.47
CA LYS A 68 13.34 -7.15 12.57
C LYS A 68 13.19 -7.49 14.05
N ARG A 69 11.97 -7.81 14.45
CA ARG A 69 11.60 -8.23 15.80
C ARG A 69 11.52 -9.74 15.89
N ASP A 70 12.33 -10.34 16.74
CA ASP A 70 12.18 -11.74 17.12
C ASP A 70 11.04 -11.88 18.15
N LEU A 71 10.08 -12.74 17.87
CA LEU A 71 8.89 -12.92 18.71
C LEU A 71 9.17 -13.78 19.97
N SER A 72 10.24 -14.56 19.98
CA SER A 72 10.61 -15.43 21.10
C SER A 72 11.46 -14.69 22.14
N SER A 73 12.50 -13.97 21.69
CA SER A 73 13.38 -13.19 22.56
C SER A 73 12.83 -11.80 22.85
N ALA A 74 11.81 -11.35 22.10
CA ALA A 74 11.25 -10.02 22.17
C ALA A 74 12.26 -8.90 21.86
N THR A 75 13.35 -9.19 21.13
CA THR A 75 14.39 -8.23 20.73
C THR A 75 14.12 -7.63 19.36
N ASN A 76 14.65 -6.43 19.11
CA ASN A 76 14.56 -5.77 17.81
C ASN A 76 15.99 -5.52 17.28
N ASP A 77 16.27 -6.00 16.08
CA ASP A 77 17.48 -5.70 15.33
C ASP A 77 17.16 -4.72 14.19
N VAL A 78 18.11 -3.85 13.83
CA VAL A 78 17.96 -2.99 12.65
C VAL A 78 18.15 -3.86 11.41
N PHE A 79 17.09 -4.05 10.64
CA PHE A 79 17.12 -4.80 9.39
C PHE A 79 17.61 -3.92 8.23
N LEU A 80 17.08 -2.69 8.14
CA LEU A 80 17.46 -1.71 7.12
C LEU A 80 17.37 -0.31 7.72
N ASP A 81 18.42 0.50 7.55
CA ASP A 81 18.46 1.90 8.00
C ASP A 81 18.53 2.83 6.78
N PHE A 82 17.67 3.85 6.75
CA PHE A 82 17.63 4.85 5.69
C PHE A 82 18.34 6.16 6.10
N ALA A 83 19.19 6.14 7.12
CA ALA A 83 19.95 7.30 7.62
C ALA A 83 20.47 8.24 6.52
N GLY A 84 20.39 9.54 6.77
CA GLY A 84 20.81 10.59 5.83
C GLY A 84 19.73 11.04 4.85
N ASN A 85 18.60 10.34 4.75
CA ASN A 85 17.46 10.81 3.98
C ASN A 85 16.53 11.70 4.82
N ASN A 86 16.45 12.99 4.50
CA ASN A 86 15.57 13.91 5.21
C ASN A 86 14.19 13.95 4.56
N PHE A 87 13.16 14.30 5.33
CA PHE A 87 11.81 14.52 4.81
C PHE A 87 11.04 15.52 5.69
N THR A 88 9.92 16.00 5.16
CA THR A 88 8.92 16.81 5.88
C THR A 88 7.52 16.28 5.53
N GLY A 89 6.46 16.82 6.15
CA GLY A 89 5.08 16.45 5.84
C GLY A 89 4.84 14.94 5.97
N ASP A 90 4.25 14.32 4.95
CA ASP A 90 3.90 12.90 4.87
C ASP A 90 5.08 12.01 4.43
N GLY A 91 6.29 12.57 4.25
CA GLY A 91 7.46 11.81 3.84
C GLY A 91 7.99 10.82 4.90
N GLY A 92 8.98 10.02 4.53
CA GLY A 92 9.65 9.02 5.38
C GLY A 92 9.63 7.62 4.79
N VAL A 93 9.88 6.61 5.61
CA VAL A 93 9.63 5.20 5.26
C VAL A 93 8.19 4.86 5.62
N LEU A 94 7.40 4.45 4.63
CA LEU A 94 5.94 4.41 4.77
C LEU A 94 5.38 2.99 4.82
N SER A 95 5.97 2.07 4.08
CA SER A 95 5.62 0.65 4.11
C SER A 95 6.71 -0.22 3.49
N MET A 96 6.52 -1.54 3.61
CA MET A 96 7.31 -2.56 2.93
C MET A 96 6.41 -3.71 2.48
N ALA A 97 6.86 -4.47 1.49
CA ALA A 97 6.21 -5.70 1.08
C ALA A 97 7.27 -6.77 0.78
N PHE A 98 7.07 -7.98 1.28
CA PHE A 98 7.87 -9.13 0.85
C PHE A 98 7.34 -9.66 -0.47
N HIS A 99 8.23 -10.08 -1.36
CA HIS A 99 7.83 -10.86 -2.52
C HIS A 99 7.16 -12.17 -2.04
N PRO A 100 6.12 -12.69 -2.73
CA PRO A 100 5.49 -13.96 -2.35
C PRO A 100 6.48 -15.13 -2.26
N ASP A 101 7.53 -15.10 -3.08
CA ASP A 101 8.66 -16.05 -3.10
C ASP A 101 9.89 -15.63 -2.28
N PHE A 102 9.73 -14.76 -1.27
CA PHE A 102 10.85 -14.25 -0.48
C PHE A 102 11.78 -15.35 0.04
N GLN A 103 11.27 -16.54 0.39
CA GLN A 103 12.09 -17.65 0.88
C GLN A 103 13.06 -18.22 -0.16
N THR A 104 12.78 -18.06 -1.46
CA THR A 104 13.63 -18.55 -2.53
C THR A 104 14.43 -17.44 -3.20
N ASN A 105 13.88 -16.22 -3.29
CA ASN A 105 14.51 -15.12 -4.02
C ASN A 105 15.05 -13.99 -3.13
N GLY A 106 14.71 -13.98 -1.84
CA GLY A 106 15.13 -12.96 -0.88
C GLY A 106 14.60 -11.55 -1.17
N LYS A 107 13.65 -11.38 -2.09
CA LYS A 107 13.18 -10.07 -2.56
C LYS A 107 12.17 -9.42 -1.62
N PHE A 108 12.37 -8.15 -1.34
CA PHE A 108 11.38 -7.30 -0.69
C PHE A 108 11.44 -5.88 -1.22
N TYR A 109 10.39 -5.12 -0.97
CA TYR A 109 10.18 -3.80 -1.55
C TYR A 109 9.89 -2.78 -0.46
N THR A 110 10.32 -1.55 -0.67
CA THR A 110 10.09 -0.44 0.28
C THR A 110 9.49 0.76 -0.42
N ALA A 111 8.52 1.40 0.23
CA ALA A 111 7.94 2.68 -0.20
C ALA A 111 8.52 3.78 0.68
N THR A 112 9.22 4.71 0.04
CA THR A 112 9.84 5.86 0.72
C THR A 112 9.54 7.16 0.01
N SER A 113 9.48 8.24 0.77
CA SER A 113 9.26 9.60 0.27
C SER A 113 10.23 10.55 0.99
N PHE A 114 11.34 10.86 0.34
CA PHE A 114 12.42 11.65 0.93
C PHE A 114 12.62 12.99 0.20
N ASN A 115 13.51 13.84 0.67
CA ASN A 115 13.76 15.16 0.10
C ASN A 115 14.05 15.07 -1.41
N GLY A 116 13.18 15.69 -2.20
CA GLY A 116 13.29 15.78 -3.66
C GLY A 116 13.69 17.16 -4.17
N GLY A 117 13.96 18.12 -3.27
CA GLY A 117 14.23 19.52 -3.61
C GLY A 117 13.41 20.48 -2.75
N VAL A 118 13.45 21.77 -3.09
CA VAL A 118 12.75 22.83 -2.35
C VAL A 118 11.24 22.53 -2.34
N ASN A 119 10.69 22.35 -1.14
CA ASN A 119 9.29 22.01 -0.88
C ASN A 119 8.79 20.75 -1.62
N ASN A 120 9.68 19.79 -1.94
CA ASN A 120 9.27 18.61 -2.68
C ASN A 120 9.77 17.31 -2.05
N LEU A 121 9.00 16.24 -2.26
CA LEU A 121 9.40 14.88 -1.93
C LEU A 121 9.63 14.07 -3.21
N ARG A 122 10.65 13.22 -3.18
CA ARG A 122 10.94 12.18 -4.14
C ARG A 122 10.37 10.88 -3.62
N ASN A 123 9.34 10.37 -4.28
CA ASN A 123 8.70 9.10 -3.97
C ASN A 123 9.44 7.97 -4.67
N ARG A 124 9.70 6.86 -3.97
CA ARG A 124 10.40 5.70 -4.49
C ARG A 124 9.80 4.40 -4.01
N VAL A 125 9.55 3.49 -4.96
CA VAL A 125 9.44 2.06 -4.71
C VAL A 125 10.77 1.43 -5.09
N GLN A 126 11.41 0.74 -4.15
CA GLN A 126 12.73 0.13 -4.36
C GLN A 126 12.70 -1.36 -4.04
N GLU A 127 13.35 -2.15 -4.88
CA GLU A 127 13.57 -3.58 -4.67
C GLU A 127 14.90 -3.81 -3.96
N TYR A 128 14.85 -4.61 -2.90
CA TYR A 128 16.00 -5.11 -2.17
C TYR A 128 16.03 -6.64 -2.23
N ARG A 129 17.22 -7.22 -2.09
CA ARG A 129 17.42 -8.65 -1.83
C ARG A 129 18.19 -8.86 -0.55
N VAL A 130 17.82 -9.87 0.22
CA VAL A 130 18.62 -10.30 1.38
C VAL A 130 19.78 -11.17 0.90
N VAL A 131 21.01 -10.69 1.04
CA VAL A 131 22.24 -11.39 0.67
C VAL A 131 23.06 -11.58 1.94
N ALA A 132 23.34 -12.84 2.29
CA ALA A 132 24.07 -13.21 3.51
C ALA A 132 23.48 -12.56 4.80
N GLY A 133 22.14 -12.45 4.87
CA GLY A 133 21.43 -11.87 6.02
C GLY A 133 21.23 -10.36 5.99
N SER A 134 21.83 -9.66 5.01
CA SER A 134 21.76 -8.20 4.91
C SER A 134 20.96 -7.74 3.70
N PRO A 135 20.11 -6.71 3.81
CA PRO A 135 19.47 -6.09 2.65
C PRO A 135 20.45 -5.40 1.70
N VAL A 136 20.32 -5.67 0.41
CA VAL A 136 21.08 -5.04 -0.66
C VAL A 136 20.11 -4.47 -1.69
N LEU A 137 20.18 -3.16 -1.91
CA LEU A 137 19.39 -2.47 -2.93
C LEU A 137 19.73 -3.04 -4.31
N GLN A 138 18.71 -3.44 -5.07
CA GLN A 138 18.86 -3.98 -6.42
C GLN A 138 18.51 -2.93 -7.48
N ARG A 139 17.33 -2.34 -7.38
CA ARG A 139 16.82 -1.34 -8.32
C ARG A 139 15.77 -0.43 -7.70
N THR A 140 15.57 0.72 -8.32
CA THR A 140 14.36 1.53 -8.14
C THR A 140 13.31 1.05 -9.15
N VAL A 141 12.17 0.59 -8.66
CA VAL A 141 11.05 0.12 -9.50
C VAL A 141 10.29 1.32 -10.03
N LEU A 142 9.92 2.26 -9.16
CA LEU A 142 9.20 3.48 -9.53
C LEU A 142 9.81 4.67 -8.78
N GLU A 143 10.07 5.76 -9.48
CA GLU A 143 10.45 7.05 -8.91
C GLU A 143 9.60 8.18 -9.51
N TYR A 144 9.07 9.06 -8.68
CA TYR A 144 8.43 10.29 -9.15
C TYR A 144 8.59 11.43 -8.12
N ASP A 145 8.55 12.65 -8.62
CA ASP A 145 8.47 13.85 -7.79
C ASP A 145 7.06 14.06 -7.29
N ASN A 146 6.90 14.60 -6.09
CA ASN A 146 5.60 15.11 -5.66
C ASN A 146 5.30 16.48 -6.33
N LEU A 147 4.09 17.00 -6.10
CA LEU A 147 3.61 18.25 -6.69
C LEU A 147 4.04 19.49 -5.89
N LEU A 148 5.35 19.61 -5.63
CA LEU A 148 5.96 20.73 -4.90
C LEU A 148 5.29 21.01 -3.54
N ASN A 149 4.85 19.95 -2.88
CA ASN A 149 4.47 19.97 -1.49
C ASN A 149 4.81 18.61 -0.85
N PRO A 150 4.84 18.51 0.49
CA PRO A 150 5.25 17.29 1.16
C PRO A 150 4.07 16.41 1.59
N PHE A 151 2.90 16.49 0.95
CA PHE A 151 1.69 15.77 1.38
C PHE A 151 1.14 14.82 0.31
N HIS A 152 0.34 13.85 0.74
CA HIS A 152 -0.31 12.81 -0.06
C HIS A 152 0.65 12.12 -1.04
N THR A 153 1.58 11.38 -0.47
CA THR A 153 2.72 10.80 -1.17
C THR A 153 2.44 9.36 -1.64
N LEU A 154 3.48 8.63 -2.02
CA LEU A 154 3.44 7.17 -2.06
C LEU A 154 3.03 6.62 -0.68
N ASN A 155 2.31 5.50 -0.61
CA ASN A 155 1.79 4.97 0.64
C ASN A 155 2.19 3.52 0.91
N MET A 156 1.53 2.60 0.21
CA MET A 156 1.61 1.18 0.47
C MET A 156 1.86 0.40 -0.81
N MET A 157 2.60 -0.70 -0.70
CA MET A 157 2.63 -1.74 -1.74
C MET A 157 2.11 -3.06 -1.16
N ALA A 158 1.56 -3.91 -2.01
CA ALA A 158 1.08 -5.24 -1.64
C ALA A 158 1.18 -6.22 -2.81
N PHE A 159 1.33 -7.50 -2.49
CA PHE A 159 1.14 -8.62 -3.40
C PHE A 159 -0.15 -9.35 -3.04
N ASP A 160 -0.86 -9.85 -4.04
CA ASP A 160 -2.03 -10.69 -3.81
C ASP A 160 -1.60 -12.04 -3.21
N PRO A 161 -2.06 -12.41 -2.01
CA PRO A 161 -1.70 -13.67 -1.36
C PRO A 161 -2.25 -14.91 -2.09
N LEU A 162 -3.23 -14.76 -2.99
CA LEU A 162 -3.84 -15.83 -3.78
C LEU A 162 -3.29 -15.92 -5.20
N ALA A 163 -2.43 -14.99 -5.61
CA ALA A 163 -1.84 -15.01 -6.95
C ALA A 163 -1.08 -16.30 -7.22
N ALA A 164 -1.14 -16.74 -8.48
CA ALA A 164 -0.45 -17.93 -8.97
C ALA A 164 0.27 -17.64 -10.30
N GLY A 165 1.29 -18.45 -10.61
CA GLY A 165 2.09 -18.26 -11.82
C GLY A 165 2.74 -16.88 -11.87
N ALA A 166 2.67 -16.22 -13.04
CA ALA A 166 3.28 -14.91 -13.28
C ALA A 166 2.65 -13.78 -12.44
N GLU A 167 1.38 -13.92 -12.02
CA GLU A 167 0.71 -12.88 -11.23
C GLU A 167 1.32 -12.71 -9.84
N ARG A 168 2.16 -13.65 -9.39
CA ARG A 168 2.91 -13.53 -8.12
C ARG A 168 3.96 -12.43 -8.15
N ASP A 169 4.40 -12.04 -9.34
CA ASP A 169 5.25 -10.87 -9.55
C ASP A 169 4.42 -9.57 -9.72
N TYR A 170 3.09 -9.61 -9.63
CA TYR A 170 2.26 -8.41 -9.74
C TYR A 170 2.17 -7.68 -8.40
N MET A 171 2.66 -6.45 -8.38
CA MET A 171 2.65 -5.58 -7.21
C MET A 171 1.62 -4.47 -7.38
N THR A 172 0.75 -4.33 -6.39
CA THR A 172 -0.17 -3.20 -6.26
C THR A 172 0.51 -2.08 -5.49
N ILE A 173 0.39 -0.83 -5.96
CA ILE A 173 1.03 0.36 -5.37
C ILE A 173 -0.01 1.46 -5.17
N LEU A 174 -0.07 2.03 -3.96
CA LEU A 174 -1.05 3.06 -3.57
C LEU A 174 -0.38 4.44 -3.53
N LEU A 175 -0.88 5.38 -4.34
CA LEU A 175 -0.30 6.70 -4.53
C LEU A 175 -1.34 7.79 -4.26
N GLY A 176 -1.00 8.73 -3.38
CA GLY A 176 -1.79 9.94 -3.12
C GLY A 176 -1.83 10.89 -4.31
N ASP A 177 -2.76 11.84 -4.29
CA ASP A 177 -2.98 12.85 -5.33
C ASP A 177 -1.92 13.97 -5.36
N GLY A 178 -0.88 13.85 -4.54
CA GLY A 178 0.20 14.80 -4.44
C GLY A 178 -0.16 16.06 -3.67
N GLY A 179 -1.23 16.10 -2.87
CA GLY A 179 -1.45 17.11 -1.83
C GLY A 179 -2.14 18.39 -2.29
N THR A 180 -2.60 18.41 -3.54
CA THR A 180 -3.34 19.55 -4.10
C THR A 180 -4.74 19.64 -3.48
N GLN A 181 -5.16 20.84 -3.09
CA GLN A 181 -6.46 21.03 -2.44
C GLN A 181 -7.45 21.65 -3.41
N ALA A 182 -8.68 21.12 -3.45
CA ALA A 182 -9.74 21.62 -4.33
C ALA A 182 -10.12 23.10 -4.07
N THR A 183 -9.78 23.64 -2.90
CA THR A 183 -10.00 25.04 -2.52
C THR A 183 -8.88 25.99 -2.96
N GLN A 184 -7.74 25.47 -3.44
CA GLN A 184 -6.63 26.29 -3.92
C GLN A 184 -6.94 26.89 -5.29
N ALA A 185 -6.60 28.16 -5.47
CA ALA A 185 -6.68 28.80 -6.78
C ALA A 185 -5.76 28.08 -7.78
N GLY A 186 -6.29 27.75 -8.96
CA GLY A 186 -5.55 27.00 -9.98
C GLY A 186 -5.47 25.49 -9.72
N PHE A 187 -6.35 24.93 -8.88
CA PHE A 187 -6.45 23.49 -8.67
C PHE A 187 -6.59 22.71 -9.98
N VAL A 188 -5.76 21.67 -10.11
CA VAL A 188 -5.79 20.70 -11.21
C VAL A 188 -6.09 19.33 -10.60
N ASN A 189 -7.09 18.63 -11.13
CA ASN A 189 -7.46 17.30 -10.63
C ASN A 189 -6.57 16.20 -11.21
N HIS A 190 -5.36 16.07 -10.67
CA HIS A 190 -4.39 15.05 -11.08
C HIS A 190 -4.88 13.62 -10.85
N ALA A 191 -5.77 13.39 -9.88
CA ALA A 191 -6.30 12.08 -9.57
C ALA A 191 -7.09 11.46 -10.74
N GLN A 192 -7.73 12.28 -11.57
CA GLN A 192 -8.47 11.85 -12.77
C GLN A 192 -7.61 11.80 -14.04
N ASP A 193 -6.45 12.46 -14.07
CA ASP A 193 -5.54 12.43 -15.20
C ASP A 193 -4.80 11.08 -15.25
N LEU A 194 -5.12 10.26 -16.25
CA LEU A 194 -4.52 8.94 -16.44
C LEU A 194 -3.10 8.98 -17.03
N SER A 195 -2.61 10.16 -17.42
CA SER A 195 -1.22 10.34 -17.88
C SER A 195 -0.22 10.53 -16.73
N GLN A 196 -0.72 10.55 -15.49
CA GLN A 196 0.07 10.83 -14.29
C GLN A 196 -0.23 9.82 -13.17
N VAL A 197 0.76 9.65 -12.28
CA VAL A 197 0.74 8.65 -11.20
C VAL A 197 -0.01 9.10 -9.94
N TYR A 198 -0.41 10.38 -9.84
CA TYR A 198 -1.05 10.93 -8.65
C TYR A 198 -2.49 10.45 -8.50
N GLY A 199 -2.86 10.04 -7.28
CA GLY A 199 -4.23 9.64 -6.93
C GLY A 199 -4.64 8.31 -7.59
N LYS A 200 -3.69 7.37 -7.66
CA LYS A 200 -3.82 6.10 -8.37
C LYS A 200 -3.60 4.91 -7.45
N ILE A 201 -4.24 3.80 -7.82
CA ILE A 201 -3.74 2.47 -7.54
C ILE A 201 -3.08 1.98 -8.83
N LEU A 202 -1.79 1.66 -8.75
CA LEU A 202 -1.05 1.05 -9.84
C LEU A 202 -0.99 -0.47 -9.64
N ARG A 203 -0.90 -1.22 -10.74
CA ARG A 203 -0.53 -2.63 -10.73
C ARG A 203 0.58 -2.84 -11.76
N VAL A 204 1.74 -3.29 -11.30
CA VAL A 204 2.96 -3.45 -12.12
C VAL A 204 3.49 -4.88 -12.01
N ASP A 205 4.22 -5.34 -13.02
CA ASP A 205 4.94 -6.61 -13.02
C ASP A 205 6.41 -6.36 -12.64
N VAL A 206 6.85 -6.90 -11.51
CA VAL A 206 8.23 -6.76 -10.99
C VAL A 206 9.11 -7.99 -11.24
N SER A 207 8.75 -8.83 -12.20
CA SER A 207 9.59 -9.97 -12.60
C SER A 207 10.97 -9.52 -13.09
N ASP A 208 11.96 -10.41 -12.95
CA ASP A 208 13.35 -10.10 -13.29
C ASP A 208 13.51 -9.90 -14.80
N GLY A 209 14.07 -8.76 -15.21
CA GLY A 209 14.36 -8.45 -16.60
C GLY A 209 13.16 -7.95 -17.42
N ALA A 210 11.97 -7.88 -16.83
CA ALA A 210 10.79 -7.29 -17.45
C ALA A 210 10.79 -5.76 -17.23
N ASP A 211 10.71 -5.01 -18.33
CA ASP A 211 10.72 -3.54 -18.31
C ASP A 211 10.02 -2.97 -19.54
N ALA A 212 8.86 -2.35 -19.34
CA ALA A 212 8.12 -1.64 -20.37
C ALA A 212 8.73 -0.27 -20.70
N TYR A 213 9.65 0.22 -19.87
CA TYR A 213 10.22 1.56 -19.95
C TYR A 213 11.76 1.56 -19.96
N PRO A 214 12.42 0.80 -20.86
CA PRO A 214 13.89 0.63 -20.82
C PRO A 214 14.69 1.93 -21.01
N SER A 215 14.07 2.99 -21.50
CA SER A 215 14.68 4.32 -21.65
C SER A 215 14.40 5.29 -20.50
N ASP A 216 13.51 4.94 -19.56
CA ASP A 216 13.17 5.78 -18.41
C ASP A 216 13.77 5.19 -17.13
N PRO A 217 14.88 5.76 -16.59
CA PRO A 217 15.51 5.22 -15.39
C PRO A 217 14.64 5.34 -14.12
N LYS A 218 13.50 6.04 -14.19
CA LYS A 218 12.54 6.18 -13.08
C LYS A 218 11.47 5.08 -13.07
N LYS A 219 11.37 4.27 -14.11
CA LYS A 219 10.43 3.16 -14.21
C LYS A 219 11.18 1.92 -14.64
N ASN A 220 11.12 0.88 -13.83
CA ASN A 220 11.79 -0.39 -14.09
C ASN A 220 10.85 -1.50 -13.64
N PHE A 221 9.85 -1.77 -14.48
CA PHE A 221 8.82 -2.79 -14.33
C PHE A 221 8.11 -2.96 -15.67
N ASP A 222 7.43 -4.10 -15.83
CA ASP A 222 6.54 -4.33 -16.98
C ASP A 222 5.07 -4.07 -16.59
N ILE A 223 4.20 -4.01 -17.59
CA ILE A 223 2.78 -3.70 -17.44
C ILE A 223 1.98 -4.99 -17.62
N PRO A 224 1.24 -5.46 -16.59
CA PRO A 224 0.32 -6.56 -16.76
C PRO A 224 -0.67 -6.29 -17.89
N ALA A 225 -0.71 -7.17 -18.90
CA ALA A 225 -1.62 -7.04 -20.03
C ALA A 225 -3.11 -7.07 -19.60
N THR A 226 -3.40 -7.57 -18.40
CA THR A 226 -4.72 -7.60 -17.79
C THR A 226 -5.09 -6.30 -17.07
N ASN A 227 -4.22 -5.29 -17.04
CA ASN A 227 -4.57 -3.97 -16.52
C ASN A 227 -5.67 -3.33 -17.39
N PRO A 228 -6.62 -2.62 -16.77
CA PRO A 228 -7.77 -2.04 -17.48
C PRO A 228 -7.38 -1.01 -18.54
N PHE A 229 -6.20 -0.40 -18.40
CA PHE A 229 -5.71 0.65 -19.30
C PHE A 229 -4.50 0.24 -20.15
N ALA A 230 -3.98 -0.98 -20.02
CA ALA A 230 -2.77 -1.40 -20.75
C ALA A 230 -2.96 -1.47 -22.28
N GLY A 231 -4.20 -1.65 -22.74
CA GLY A 231 -4.54 -1.81 -24.15
C GLY A 231 -5.60 -0.82 -24.65
N ASP A 232 -5.75 0.34 -24.02
CA ASP A 232 -6.79 1.32 -24.38
C ASP A 232 -6.52 2.06 -25.70
N GLY A 233 -5.31 1.90 -26.26
CA GLY A 233 -4.88 2.52 -27.51
C GLY A 233 -4.50 4.01 -27.39
N ASN A 234 -4.50 4.56 -26.17
CA ASN A 234 -4.10 5.94 -25.92
C ASN A 234 -2.66 5.98 -25.38
N PRO A 235 -1.67 6.49 -26.16
CA PRO A 235 -0.28 6.51 -25.74
C PRO A 235 0.00 7.45 -24.56
N SER A 236 -0.95 8.32 -24.20
CA SER A 236 -0.85 9.18 -23.02
C SER A 236 -1.37 8.52 -21.75
N THR A 237 -2.08 7.39 -21.84
CA THR A 237 -2.54 6.67 -20.65
C THR A 237 -1.40 5.83 -20.08
N LEU A 238 -1.17 5.93 -18.78
CA LEU A 238 -0.26 5.05 -18.05
C LEU A 238 -0.87 3.64 -17.94
N GLY A 239 -0.30 2.67 -18.66
CA GLY A 239 -0.80 1.29 -18.68
C GLY A 239 -0.71 0.58 -17.31
N GLU A 240 0.15 1.06 -16.42
CA GLU A 240 0.27 0.58 -15.04
C GLU A 240 -0.89 1.03 -14.12
N VAL A 241 -1.75 1.96 -14.56
CA VAL A 241 -2.92 2.35 -13.77
C VAL A 241 -3.89 1.18 -13.68
N TYR A 242 -4.31 0.85 -12.46
CA TYR A 242 -5.37 -0.13 -12.19
C TYR A 242 -6.67 0.57 -11.79
N ALA A 243 -6.58 1.62 -10.96
CA ALA A 243 -7.71 2.47 -10.61
C ALA A 243 -7.27 3.92 -10.36
N SER A 244 -8.18 4.87 -10.56
CA SER A 244 -7.91 6.32 -10.40
C SER A 244 -8.97 7.02 -9.55
N GLY A 245 -8.71 8.28 -9.19
CA GLY A 245 -9.65 9.11 -8.43
C GLY A 245 -9.47 9.04 -6.91
N PHE A 246 -8.32 8.56 -6.44
CA PHE A 246 -8.00 8.55 -5.02
C PHE A 246 -7.41 9.89 -4.58
N ARG A 247 -7.69 10.26 -3.33
CA ARG A 247 -7.07 11.43 -2.69
C ARG A 247 -5.81 10.99 -1.96
N GLU A 248 -5.99 10.07 -1.02
CA GLU A 248 -4.90 9.54 -0.21
C GLU A 248 -5.21 8.08 0.20
N PRO A 249 -4.92 7.10 -0.68
CA PRO A 249 -5.13 5.68 -0.39
C PRO A 249 -4.06 5.20 0.59
N PHE A 250 -4.26 5.44 1.88
CA PHE A 250 -3.21 5.31 2.90
C PHE A 250 -2.83 3.84 3.18
N ARG A 251 -3.81 2.95 3.33
CA ARG A 251 -3.59 1.52 3.61
C ARG A 251 -4.62 0.66 2.90
N GLY A 252 -4.24 -0.56 2.55
CA GLY A 252 -5.14 -1.56 1.99
C GLY A 252 -4.73 -2.98 2.35
N SER A 253 -5.59 -3.94 1.99
CA SER A 253 -5.35 -5.36 2.21
C SER A 253 -6.15 -6.19 1.21
N TYR A 254 -5.54 -7.27 0.74
CA TYR A 254 -6.24 -8.32 0.02
C TYR A 254 -7.05 -9.19 1.00
N ASP A 255 -8.30 -9.47 0.63
CA ASP A 255 -9.06 -10.56 1.23
C ASP A 255 -8.40 -11.90 0.87
N ARG A 256 -8.04 -12.67 1.89
CA ARG A 256 -7.33 -13.95 1.74
C ARG A 256 -8.22 -15.10 1.24
N LEU A 257 -9.52 -14.88 1.08
CA LEU A 257 -10.46 -15.86 0.54
C LEU A 257 -10.85 -15.55 -0.90
N THR A 258 -10.96 -14.26 -1.26
CA THR A 258 -11.46 -13.85 -2.58
C THR A 258 -10.42 -13.21 -3.48
N GLY A 259 -9.33 -12.66 -2.92
CA GLY A 259 -8.36 -11.87 -3.67
C GLY A 259 -8.83 -10.42 -3.93
N ASP A 260 -9.96 -10.00 -3.35
CA ASP A 260 -10.43 -8.62 -3.48
C ASP A 260 -9.51 -7.67 -2.70
N PHE A 261 -9.09 -6.58 -3.33
CA PHE A 261 -8.27 -5.56 -2.68
C PHE A 261 -9.15 -4.46 -2.08
N TYR A 262 -9.13 -4.34 -0.76
CA TYR A 262 -9.81 -3.26 -0.03
C TYR A 262 -8.82 -2.15 0.32
N VAL A 263 -9.25 -0.90 0.13
CA VAL A 263 -8.42 0.29 0.38
C VAL A 263 -9.15 1.32 1.22
N GLY A 264 -8.46 1.86 2.23
CA GLY A 264 -8.88 3.05 2.96
C GLY A 264 -8.35 4.31 2.29
N ASN A 265 -9.25 5.20 1.85
CA ASN A 265 -8.92 6.48 1.23
C ASN A 265 -9.23 7.64 2.20
N VAL A 266 -8.23 8.46 2.52
CA VAL A 266 -8.39 9.60 3.45
C VAL A 266 -9.01 10.79 2.72
N GLY A 267 -10.26 11.11 3.09
CA GLY A 267 -11.01 12.24 2.54
C GLY A 267 -10.54 13.60 3.05
N HIS A 268 -11.21 14.66 2.59
CA HIS A 268 -11.08 16.01 3.10
C HIS A 268 -12.22 16.30 4.08
N THR A 269 -11.96 17.08 5.13
CA THR A 269 -12.96 17.55 6.10
C THR A 269 -13.07 19.06 6.04
#